data_AF-A0A3M0WV38-F1
#
_entry.id   AF-A0A3M0WV38-F1
#
_cell.length_a   1.000
_cell.length_b   1.000
_cell.length_c   1.000
_cell.angle_alpha   90.00
_cell.angle_beta   90.00
_cell.angle_gamma   90.00
#
_symmetry.space_group_name_H-M   'P 1'
#
loop_
_entity.id
_entity.type
_entity.pdbx_description
1 polymer ?
#
loop_
_entity_poly.entity_id
_entity_poly.type
_entity_poly.pdbx_seq_one_letter_code
_entity_poly.pdbx_strand_id
1 'polypeptide(L)'
;AVVSGAVTSGLAYALWFALLPRLSAATAALAQLTVPVIALGAGAAILGEALTPRALAASAVILAGVGLGLLPGRPARPRSAQPE
;
A
#
# COMPACT_ATOMS: atom_id res chain seq x y z
N ALA A 1 -9.70 14.42 22.40
CA ALA A 1 -8.98 14.43 21.10
C ALA A 1 -7.53 13.95 21.23
N VAL A 2 -6.73 14.49 22.15
CA VAL A 2 -5.31 14.08 22.29
C VAL A 2 -5.15 12.59 22.59
N VAL A 3 -5.94 12.03 23.51
CA VAL A 3 -5.89 10.59 23.84
C VAL A 3 -6.26 9.73 22.64
N SER A 4 -7.37 10.02 21.95
CA SER A 4 -7.81 9.25 20.78
C SER A 4 -6.83 9.35 19.61
N GLY A 5 -6.27 10.54 19.37
CA GLY A 5 -5.24 10.76 18.35
C GLY A 5 -3.92 10.07 18.68
N ALA A 6 -3.45 10.18 19.93
CA ALA A 6 -2.23 9.53 20.39
C ALA A 6 -2.35 8.00 20.35
N VAL A 7 -3.51 7.44 20.73
CA VAL A 7 -3.77 6.00 20.65
C VAL A 7 -3.79 5.53 19.21
N THR A 8 -4.60 6.15 18.35
CA THR A 8 -4.70 5.73 16.94
C THR A 8 -3.37 5.87 16.20
N SER A 9 -2.67 6.98 16.37
CA SER A 9 -1.34 7.19 15.77
C SER A 9 -0.30 6.25 16.37
N GLY A 10 -0.32 6.04 17.69
CA GLY A 10 0.59 5.11 18.37
C GLY A 10 0.42 3.68 17.87
N LEU A 11 -0.82 3.21 17.72
CA LEU A 11 -1.13 1.88 17.17
C LEU A 11 -0.70 1.76 15.69
N ALA A 12 -0.95 2.79 14.87
CA ALA A 12 -0.54 2.80 13.48
C ALA A 12 0.99 2.68 13.32
N TYR A 13 1.77 3.45 14.10
CA TYR A 13 3.22 3.37 14.09
C TYR A 13 3.75 2.07 14.68
N ALA A 14 3.17 1.58 15.78
CA ALA A 14 3.54 0.31 16.37
C ALA A 14 3.35 -0.85 15.37
N LEU A 15 2.21 -0.86 14.65
CA LEU A 15 1.95 -1.84 13.61
C LEU A 15 2.92 -1.70 12.44
N TRP A 16 3.16 -0.48 11.95
CA TRP A 16 4.08 -0.23 10.84
C TRP A 16 5.49 -0.71 11.16
N PHE A 17 6.05 -0.33 12.32
CA PHE A 17 7.38 -0.77 12.72
C PHE A 17 7.46 -2.26 13.08
N ALA A 18 6.37 -2.89 13.51
CA ALA A 18 6.32 -4.34 13.68
C ALA A 18 6.36 -5.09 12.34
N LEU A 19 5.74 -4.53 11.29
CA LEU A 19 5.67 -5.15 9.96
C LEU A 19 6.88 -4.81 9.08
N LEU A 20 7.45 -3.61 9.20
CA LEU A 20 8.52 -3.11 8.35
C LEU A 20 9.70 -4.09 8.17
N PRO A 21 10.21 -4.78 9.22
CA PRO A 21 11.30 -5.75 9.08
C PRO A 21 10.92 -7.02 8.31
N ARG A 22 9.62 -7.29 8.14
CA ARG A 22 9.07 -8.48 7.48
C ARG A 22 8.68 -8.21 6.02
N LEU A 23 8.75 -6.97 5.57
CA LEU A 23 8.36 -6.55 4.23
C LEU A 23 9.60 -6.21 3.39
N SER A 24 9.56 -6.56 2.10
CA SER A 24 10.54 -6.03 1.15
C SER A 24 10.32 -4.52 0.98
N ALA A 25 11.37 -3.78 0.60
CA ALA A 25 11.25 -2.35 0.31
C ALA A 25 10.17 -2.05 -0.75
N ALA A 26 10.04 -2.93 -1.76
CA ALA A 26 9.01 -2.83 -2.78
C ALA A 26 7.60 -3.00 -2.17
N THR A 27 7.39 -4.03 -1.35
CA THR A 27 6.09 -4.28 -0.70
C THR A 27 5.71 -3.14 0.24
N ALA A 28 6.66 -2.59 1.00
CA ALA A 28 6.43 -1.44 1.86
C ALA A 28 6.02 -0.19 1.07
N ALA A 29 6.66 0.07 -0.07
CA ALA A 29 6.29 1.18 -0.95
C ALA A 29 4.87 0.99 -1.55
N LEU A 30 4.55 -0.23 -1.99
CA LEU A 30 3.22 -0.55 -2.52
C LEU A 30 2.14 -0.42 -1.44
N ALA A 31 2.43 -0.81 -0.19
CA ALA A 31 1.50 -0.61 0.93
C ALA A 31 1.15 0.89 1.10
N GLN A 32 2.13 1.78 0.97
CA GLN A 32 1.90 3.22 1.08
C GLN A 32 0.98 3.76 -0.02
N LEU A 33 1.01 3.18 -1.22
CA LEU A 33 0.10 3.56 -2.31
C LEU A 33 -1.35 3.21 -2.00
N THR A 34 -1.62 2.22 -1.15
CA THR A 34 -2.99 1.83 -0.80
C THR A 34 -3.65 2.78 0.21
N VAL A 35 -2.87 3.53 0.98
CA VAL A 35 -3.35 4.48 2.01
C VAL A 35 -4.41 5.46 1.49
N PRO A 36 -4.21 6.19 0.37
CA PRO A 36 -5.22 7.10 -0.16
C PRO A 36 -6.52 6.40 -0.57
N VAL A 37 -6.47 5.16 -1.04
CA VAL A 37 -7.68 4.39 -1.41
C VAL A 37 -8.47 4.01 -0.15
N ILE A 38 -7.76 3.57 0.90
CA ILE A 38 -8.37 3.27 2.20
C ILE A 38 -8.97 4.54 2.81
N ALA A 39 -8.25 5.66 2.76
CA ALA A 39 -8.73 6.95 3.26
C ALA A 39 -9.98 7.42 2.54
N LEU A 40 -10.03 7.29 1.21
CA LEU A 40 -11.22 7.62 0.40
C LEU A 40 -12.42 6.74 0.81
N GLY A 41 -12.21 5.43 0.95
CA GLY A 41 -13.26 4.50 1.37
C GLY A 41 -13.76 4.78 2.79
N ALA A 42 -12.85 5.06 3.72
CA ALA A 42 -13.18 5.43 5.10
C ALA A 42 -13.92 6.77 5.17
N GLY A 43 -13.52 7.77 4.37
CA GLY A 43 -14.21 9.05 4.25
C GLY A 43 -15.65 8.89 3.75
N ALA A 44 -15.84 8.10 2.69
CA ALA A 44 -17.18 7.80 2.21
C ALA A 44 -18.04 7.05 3.25
N ALA A 45 -17.48 6.05 3.94
CA ALA A 45 -18.24 5.22 4.88
C ALA A 45 -18.52 5.88 6.24
N ILE A 46 -17.56 6.64 6.78
CA ILE A 46 -17.65 7.23 8.13
C ILE A 46 -18.16 8.66 8.07
N LEU A 47 -17.73 9.42 7.06
CA LEU A 47 -18.05 10.85 6.93
C LEU A 47 -19.15 11.12 5.90
N GLY A 48 -19.54 10.11 5.10
CA GLY A 48 -20.57 10.27 4.07
C GLY A 48 -20.11 11.06 2.85
N GLU A 49 -18.80 11.14 2.60
CA GLU A 49 -18.25 11.88 1.47
C GLU A 49 -18.68 11.27 0.12
N ALA A 50 -19.06 12.13 -0.83
CA ALA A 50 -19.45 11.71 -2.16
C ALA A 50 -18.24 11.21 -2.96
N LEU A 51 -18.31 9.96 -3.41
CA LEU A 51 -17.29 9.38 -4.28
C LEU A 51 -17.41 9.97 -5.68
N THR A 52 -16.40 10.74 -6.08
CA THR A 52 -16.35 11.29 -7.45
C THR A 52 -15.85 10.25 -8.45
N PRO A 53 -16.30 10.29 -9.72
CA PRO A 53 -15.79 9.39 -10.76
C PRO A 53 -14.26 9.47 -10.92
N ARG A 54 -13.69 10.68 -10.75
CA ARG A 54 -12.23 10.88 -10.78
C ARG A 54 -11.52 10.16 -9.64
N ALA A 55 -12.05 10.22 -8.42
CA ALA A 55 -11.47 9.54 -7.27
C ALA A 55 -11.54 8.01 -7.41
N LEU A 56 -12.64 7.50 -7.97
CA LEU A 56 -12.78 6.08 -8.31
C LEU A 56 -11.78 5.63 -9.37
N ALA A 57 -11.64 6.40 -10.46
CA ALA A 57 -10.67 6.11 -11.52
C ALA A 57 -9.23 6.14 -10.99
N ALA A 58 -8.86 7.14 -10.19
CA ALA A 58 -7.55 7.22 -9.56
C ALA A 58 -7.30 6.01 -8.63
N SER A 59 -8.29 5.62 -7.83
CA SER A 59 -8.20 4.44 -6.97
C SER A 59 -8.01 3.16 -7.77
N ALA A 60 -8.71 3.00 -8.90
CA ALA A 60 -8.54 1.86 -9.78
C ALA A 60 -7.11 1.78 -10.35
N VAL A 61 -6.53 2.92 -10.78
CA VAL A 61 -5.15 2.98 -11.28
C VAL A 61 -4.14 2.60 -10.18
N ILE A 62 -4.32 3.12 -8.97
CA ILE A 62 -3.48 2.79 -7.82
C ILE A 62 -3.54 1.29 -7.52
N LEU A 63 -4.74 0.72 -7.41
CA LEU A 63 -4.93 -0.70 -7.12
C LEU A 63 -4.39 -1.60 -8.23
N ALA A 64 -4.54 -1.21 -9.49
CA ALA A 64 -3.94 -1.92 -10.62
C ALA A 64 -2.41 -1.91 -10.53
N GLY A 65 -1.80 -0.76 -10.24
CA GLY A 65 -0.35 -0.65 -10.06
C GLY A 65 0.17 -1.49 -8.90
N VAL A 66 -0.51 -1.48 -7.76
CA VAL A 66 -0.19 -2.33 -6.60
C VAL A 66 -0.33 -3.81 -6.94
N GLY A 67 -1.42 -4.21 -7.59
CA GLY A 67 -1.66 -5.58 -8.02
C GLY A 67 -0.55 -6.09 -8.95
N LEU A 68 -0.18 -5.29 -9.96
CA LEU A 68 0.92 -5.63 -10.87
C LEU A 68 2.28 -5.72 -10.17
N GLY A 69 2.55 -4.81 -9.24
CA GLY A 69 3.82 -4.77 -8.50
C GLY A 69 4.02 -5.92 -7.50
N LEU A 70 2.92 -6.57 -7.07
CA LEU A 70 2.97 -7.74 -6.18
C LEU A 70 3.06 -9.06 -6.94
N LEU A 71 2.89 -9.07 -8.26
CA LEU A 71 3.03 -10.30 -9.05
C LEU A 71 4.48 -10.81 -9.02
N PRO A 72 4.72 -12.13 -8.89
CA PRO A 72 6.06 -12.69 -8.94
C PRO A 72 6.76 -12.31 -10.25
N GLY A 73 7.90 -11.62 -10.13
CA GLY A 73 8.75 -11.32 -11.28
C GLY A 73 9.20 -12.62 -11.96
N ARG A 74 9.23 -12.63 -13.30
CA ARG A 74 9.76 -13.78 -14.05
C ARG A 74 11.16 -14.11 -13.52
N PRO A 75 11.46 -15.38 -13.17
CA PRO A 75 12.78 -15.74 -12.70
C PRO A 75 13.80 -15.32 -13.75
N ALA A 76 14.73 -14.44 -13.35
CA ALA A 76 15.84 -14.05 -14.19
C ALA A 76 16.56 -15.35 -14.58
N ARG A 77 16.62 -15.65 -15.88
CA ARG A 77 17.36 -16.81 -16.37
C ARG A 77 18.78 -16.71 -15.80
N PRO A 78 19.26 -17.76 -15.09
CA PRO A 78 20.65 -17.81 -14.67
C PRO A 78 21.49 -17.57 -15.91
N ARG A 79 22.29 -16.51 -15.91
CA ARG A 79 23.29 -16.27 -16.94
C ARG A 79 24.25 -17.45 -16.81
N SER A 80 24.05 -18.45 -17.65
CA SER A 80 24.89 -19.64 -17.74
C SER A 80 26.33 -19.16 -17.72
N ALA A 81 27.06 -19.59 -16.70
CA ALA A 81 28.49 -19.39 -16.58
C ALA A 81 29.09 -19.65 -17.96
N GLN A 82 29.57 -18.59 -18.58
CA GLN A 82 30.29 -18.65 -19.83
C GLN A 82 31.65 -19.24 -19.46
N PRO A 83 31.99 -20.47 -19.87
CA PRO A 83 33.38 -20.89 -19.87
C PRO A 83 34.05 -20.13 -21.02
N GLU A 84 35.17 -19.49 -20.73
CA GLU A 84 36.47 -19.58 -21.45
C GLU A 84 37.47 -18.66 -20.72
#